data_AF-A0A7C1XZ09-F1
#
_entry.id   AF-A0A7C1XZ09-F1
#
_cell.length_a   1.000
_cell.length_b   1.000
_cell.length_c   1.000
_cell.angle_alpha   90.00
_cell.angle_beta   90.00
_cell.angle_gamma   90.00
#
_symmetry.space_group_name_H-M   'P 1'
#
loop_
_entity.id
_entity.type
_entity.pdbx_description
1 polymer ?
#
loop_
_entity_poly.entity_id
_entity_poly.type
_entity_poly.pdbx_seq_one_letter_code
_entity_poly.pdbx_strand_id
1 'polypeptide(L)' 'MLVLTRKSGESILICLSEEVDPDMPVRDLFQKGPIRIQLLGNRLERSHRIGIDAPEEFAVLREEIAG' A
#
# COMPACT_ATOMS: atom_id res chain seq x y z
N MET A 1 -7.93 -5.49 0.28
CA MET A 1 -6.65 -5.92 0.88
C MET A 1 -5.74 -6.65 -0.13
N LEU A 2 -4.62 -6.02 -0.48
CA LEU A 2 -3.47 -6.60 -1.19
C LEU A 2 -2.52 -7.26 -0.18
N VAL A 3 -1.89 -8.39 -0.54
CA VAL A 3 -0.91 -9.07 0.34
C VAL A 3 0.40 -9.30 -0.40
N LEU A 4 1.49 -8.78 0.14
CA LEU A 4 2.84 -8.86 -0.44
C LEU A 4 3.79 -9.58 0.53
N THR A 5 4.82 -10.24 0.00
CA THR A 5 5.91 -10.80 0.81
C THR A 5 7.15 -9.92 0.64
N ARG A 6 7.67 -9.36 1.73
CA ARG A 6 8.85 -8.48 1.73
C ARG A 6 9.98 -9.01 2.59
N LYS A 7 11.22 -8.81 2.14
CA LYS A 7 12.45 -9.02 2.93
C LYS A 7 12.94 -7.69 3.51
N SER A 8 13.89 -7.77 4.46
CA SER A 8 14.58 -6.59 4.95
C SER A 8 15.22 -5.82 3.79
N GLY A 9 14.91 -4.53 3.70
CA GLY A 9 15.39 -3.64 2.64
C GLY A 9 14.50 -3.55 1.41
N GLU A 10 13.43 -4.33 1.29
CA GLU A 10 12.44 -4.17 0.22
C GLU A 10 11.33 -3.20 0.64
N SER A 11 10.97 -2.27 -0.24
CA SER A 11 9.98 -1.23 0.05
C SER A 11 8.63 -1.48 -0.63
N ILE A 12 7.61 -0.80 -0.12
CA ILE A 12 6.29 -0.66 -0.73
C ILE A 12 6.04 0.83 -0.86
N LEU A 13 5.62 1.27 -2.04
CA LEU A 13 5.27 2.65 -2.32
C LEU A 13 3.76 2.80 -2.30
N ILE A 14 3.27 3.87 -1.68
CA ILE A 14 1.86 4.25 -1.68
C ILE A 14 1.77 5.65 -2.24
N CYS A 15 1.09 5.78 -3.38
CA CYS A 15 0.93 7.03 -4.11
C CYS A 15 -0.56 7.30 -4.32
N LEU A 16 -0.91 8.52 -4.74
CA LEU A 16 -2.25 8.74 -5.31
C LEU A 16 -2.38 7.95 -6.62
N SER A 17 -3.55 7.37 -6.85
CA SER A 17 -3.88 6.82 -8.15
C SER A 17 -3.88 7.93 -9.21
N GLU A 18 -3.49 7.60 -10.45
CA GLU A 18 -3.53 8.53 -11.58
C GLU A 18 -4.96 8.99 -11.92
N GLU A 19 -5.95 8.27 -11.42
CA GLU A 19 -7.38 8.57 -11.60
C GLU A 19 -7.92 9.52 -10.52
N VAL A 20 -7.12 9.89 -9.51
CA VAL A 20 -7.55 10.83 -8.47
C VAL A 20 -7.63 12.24 -9.03
N ASP A 21 -8.77 12.90 -8.80
CA ASP A 21 -8.93 14.32 -9.06
C ASP A 21 -7.90 15.14 -8.26
N PRO A 22 -7.01 15.92 -8.91
CA PRO A 22 -5.98 16.70 -8.24
C PRO A 22 -6.56 17.79 -7.32
N ASP A 23 -7.81 18.21 -7.54
CA ASP A 23 -8.48 19.21 -6.70
C ASP A 23 -9.29 18.56 -5.56
N MET A 24 -9.25 17.22 -5.42
CA MET A 24 -9.92 16.51 -4.33
C MET A 24 -9.34 16.94 -2.97
N PRO A 25 -10.19 17.38 -2.02
CA PRO A 25 -9.75 17.68 -0.67
C PRO A 25 -9.11 16.45 -0.01
N VAL A 26 -7.99 16.63 0.69
CA VAL A 26 -7.27 15.53 1.37
C VAL A 26 -8.18 14.73 2.33
N ARG A 27 -9.13 15.39 2.99
CA ARG A 27 -10.11 14.72 3.87
C ARG A 27 -10.98 13.71 3.12
N ASP A 28 -11.20 13.93 1.83
CA ASP A 28 -12.09 13.12 1.00
C ASP A 28 -11.38 11.83 0.54
N LEU A 29 -10.03 11.87 0.41
CA LEU A 29 -9.19 10.69 0.15
C LEU A 29 -9.35 9.56 1.18
N PHE A 30 -9.74 9.91 2.41
CA PHE A 30 -9.88 8.96 3.52
C PHE A 30 -11.33 8.69 3.92
N GLN A 31 -12.32 9.22 3.18
CA GLN A 31 -13.74 8.98 3.50
C GLN A 31 -14.11 7.50 3.44
N LYS A 32 -13.50 6.74 2.52
CA LYS A 32 -13.69 5.29 2.38
C LYS A 32 -12.89 4.46 3.38
N GLY A 33 -12.08 5.11 4.21
CA GLY A 33 -11.32 4.49 5.29
C GLY A 33 -9.84 4.87 5.28
N PRO A 34 -9.09 4.44 6.31
CA PRO A 34 -7.65 4.67 6.37
C PRO A 34 -6.88 3.69 5.47
N ILE A 35 -5.61 4.00 5.25
CA ILE A 35 -4.63 3.00 4.82
C ILE A 35 -4.31 2.12 6.02
N ARG A 36 -4.71 0.85 5.98
CA ARG A 36 -4.40 -0.15 7.01
C ARG A 36 -3.24 -1.03 6.54
N ILE A 37 -2.17 -1.05 7.33
CA ILE A 37 -1.03 -1.95 7.14
C ILE A 37 -1.05 -3.00 8.25
N GLN A 38 -0.98 -4.28 7.88
CA GLN A 38 -0.99 -5.40 8.81
C GLN A 38 0.17 -6.35 8.53
N LEU A 39 0.94 -6.69 9.57
CA LEU A 39 1.90 -7.79 9.51
C LEU A 39 1.12 -9.10 9.70
N LEU A 40 0.99 -9.89 8.64
CA LEU A 40 0.22 -11.13 8.63
C LEU A 40 1.05 -12.36 9.07
N GLY A 41 2.29 -12.13 9.53
CA GLY A 41 3.23 -13.16 9.94
C GLY A 41 4.28 -13.49 8.88
N ASN A 42 5.13 -14.46 9.19
CA ASN A 42 6.31 -14.77 8.39
C ASN A 42 6.07 -16.05 7.58
N ARG A 43 6.39 -16.04 6.29
CA ARG A 43 6.36 -17.27 5.46
C ARG A 43 7.67 -18.03 5.54
N LEU A 44 8.78 -17.31 5.73
CA LEU A 44 10.15 -17.82 5.88
C LEU A 44 10.87 -16.95 6.92
N GLU A 45 11.99 -17.44 7.49
CA GLU A 45 12.72 -16.74 8.57
C GLU A 45 13.07 -15.27 8.28
N ARG A 46 13.28 -14.92 7.00
CA ARG A 46 13.70 -13.57 6.57
C ARG A 46 12.67 -12.84 5.72
N SER A 47 11.42 -13.31 5.69
CA SER A 47 10.36 -12.65 4.92
C SER A 47 9.07 -12.47 5.72
N HIS A 48 8.48 -11.29 5.57
CA HIS A 48 7.25 -10.88 6.23
C HIS A 48 6.13 -10.80 5.19
N ARG A 49 4.95 -11.30 5.54
CA ARG A 49 3.73 -11.03 4.77
C ARG A 49 3.11 -9.74 5.28
N ILE A 50 2.95 -8.78 4.39
CA ILE A 50 2.38 -7.48 4.68
C ILE A 50 1.05 -7.40 3.93
N GLY A 51 -0.04 -7.26 4.69
CA GLY A 51 -1.36 -6.93 4.16
C GLY A 51 -1.52 -5.41 4.12
N ILE A 52 -2.01 -4.89 3.01
CA ILE A 52 -2.29 -3.48 2.80
C ILE A 52 -3.72 -3.35 2.31
N ASP A 53 -4.52 -2.59 3.05
CA ASP A 53 -5.84 -2.17 2.65
C ASP A 53 -5.82 -0.66 2.52
N ALA A 54 -6.18 -0.15 1.36
CA ALA A 54 -6.18 1.28 1.07
C ALA A 54 -7.41 1.61 0.23
N PRO A 55 -7.98 2.82 0.37
CA PRO A 55 -8.96 3.34 -0.57
C PRO A 55 -8.44 3.30 -2.01
N GLU A 56 -9.34 3.25 -3.00
CA GLU A 56 -9.01 3.17 -4.43
C GLU A 56 -8.29 4.42 -4.96
N GLU A 57 -8.39 5.51 -4.22
CA GLU A 57 -7.64 6.75 -4.41
C GLU A 57 -6.13 6.54 -4.24
N PHE A 58 -5.68 5.42 -3.65
CA PHE A 58 -4.27 5.10 -3.47
C PHE A 58 -3.83 3.92 -4.33
N ALA A 59 -2.74 4.14 -5.07
CA ALA A 59 -2.00 3.09 -5.74
C ALA A 59 -0.96 2.49 -4.78
N VAL A 60 -0.95 1.15 -4.65
CA VAL A 60 0.02 0.41 -3.84
C VAL A 60 0.97 -0.34 -4.78
N LEU A 61 2.23 0.08 -4.80
CA LEU A 61 3.24 -0.40 -5.73
C LEU A 61 4.39 -1.09 -5.01
N ARG A 62 4.97 -2.07 -5.68
CA ARG A 62 6.26 -2.64 -5.27
C ARG A 62 7.35 -1.76 -5.84
N GLU A 63 8.32 -1.36 -5.02
CA GLU A 63 9.42 -0.47 -5.45
C GLU A 63 10.14 -1.04 -6.68
N GLU A 64 10.32 -2.37 -6.75
CA GLU A 64 10.97 -3.02 -7.88
C GLU A 64 10.21 -2.94 -9.23
N ILE A 65 8.99 -2.39 -9.24
CA ILE A 65 8.15 -2.21 -10.44
C ILE A 65 7.98 -0.74 -10.80
N ALA A 66 8.17 0.18 -9.85
CA ALA A 66 7.91 1.60 -10.04
C ALA A 66 9.03 2.35 -10.81
N GLY A 67 9.98 1.61 -11.39
CA GLY A 67 11.14 2.13 -12.13
C GLY A 67 10.99 2.09 -13.63
#